data_AF-A0AAF0B2S3-F1
#
_entry.id   AF-A0AAF0B2S3-F1
#
_cell.length_a   1.000
_cell.length_b   1.000
_cell.length_c   1.000
_cell.angle_alpha   90.00
_cell.angle_beta   90.00
_cell.angle_gamma   90.00
#
_symmetry.space_group_name_H-M   'P 1'
#
loop_
_entity.id
_entity.type
_entity.pdbx_description
1 polymer ?
#
loop_
_entity_poly.entity_id
_entity_poly.type
_entity_poly.pdbx_seq_one_letter_code
_entity_poly.pdbx_strand_id
1 'polypeptide(L)'
;MYFYILHLWIINKRLRHECYQGEIMNTYIFDITWRIVRDWMLLKNVPEYSFNTELLNCQEYAFGFLVHLDEASTNVDTFPSLLKNILWEHLYEKKVKKSGQIVTELSKYSILQMRHVFNLSSDHFLQASFIWADFYNQKKLNRRLPALCQQISYGGYRPKDKSKYLPYDDGKKILPRVY
;
A
#
# COMPACT_ATOMS: atom_id res chain seq x y z
N MET A 1 -1.11 5.06 8.57
CA MET A 1 -2.49 4.72 8.19
C MET A 1 -2.80 5.09 6.74
N TYR A 2 -2.67 6.35 6.33
CA TYR A 2 -3.14 6.83 5.01
C TYR A 2 -2.64 6.06 3.77
N PHE A 3 -1.33 5.83 3.63
CA PHE A 3 -0.79 5.04 2.50
C PHE A 3 -1.31 3.60 2.50
N TYR A 4 -1.53 3.01 3.68
CA TYR A 4 -2.08 1.67 3.80
C TYR A 4 -3.54 1.63 3.31
N ILE A 5 -4.37 2.61 3.70
CA ILE A 5 -5.76 2.73 3.24
C ILE A 5 -5.84 2.95 1.72
N LEU A 6 -4.89 3.69 1.13
CA LEU A 6 -4.81 3.86 -0.33
C LEU A 6 -4.57 2.52 -1.05
N HIS A 7 -3.68 1.66 -0.56
CA HIS A 7 -3.45 0.34 -1.17
C HIS A 7 -4.65 -0.60 -0.93
N LEU A 8 -5.24 -0.53 0.26
CA LEU A 8 -6.48 -1.23 0.59
C LEU A 8 -7.59 -0.87 -0.41
N TRP A 9 -7.75 0.41 -0.75
CA TRP A 9 -8.71 0.86 -1.75
C TRP A 9 -8.48 0.22 -3.12
N ILE A 10 -7.23 0.17 -3.59
CA ILE A 10 -6.88 -0.44 -4.88
C ILE A 10 -7.27 -1.93 -4.90
N ILE A 11 -6.97 -2.65 -3.81
CA ILE A 11 -7.32 -4.06 -3.64
C ILE A 11 -8.85 -4.23 -3.58
N ASN A 12 -9.54 -3.43 -2.76
CA ASN A 12 -10.99 -3.43 -2.65
C ASN A 12 -11.65 -3.24 -4.02
N LYS A 13 -11.18 -2.27 -4.80
CA LYS A 13 -11.71 -2.00 -6.12
C LYS A 13 -11.51 -3.19 -7.07
N ARG A 14 -10.34 -3.85 -7.02
CA ARG A 14 -10.10 -5.06 -7.82
C ARG A 14 -10.96 -6.25 -7.37
N LEU A 15 -11.15 -6.44 -6.06
CA LEU A 15 -11.96 -7.52 -5.48
C LEU A 15 -13.43 -7.43 -5.89
N ARG A 16 -13.97 -6.22 -6.07
CA ARG A 16 -15.35 -6.06 -6.60
C ARG A 16 -15.55 -6.68 -7.99
N HIS A 17 -14.47 -6.96 -8.73
CA HIS A 17 -14.52 -7.64 -10.02
C HIS A 17 -14.38 -9.18 -9.92
N GLU A 18 -14.16 -9.75 -8.73
CA GLU A 18 -13.93 -11.18 -8.49
C GLU A 18 -15.17 -11.92 -7.94
N CYS A 19 -16.37 -11.38 -8.20
CA CYS A 19 -17.66 -11.94 -7.79
C CYS A 19 -17.68 -12.34 -6.29
N TYR A 20 -18.21 -13.53 -5.97
CA TYR A 20 -18.40 -14.00 -4.60
C TYR A 20 -17.10 -14.16 -3.80
N GLN A 21 -16.02 -14.66 -4.43
CA GLN A 21 -14.73 -14.79 -3.77
C GLN A 21 -14.15 -13.42 -3.38
N GLY A 22 -14.37 -12.43 -4.25
CA GLY A 22 -14.01 -11.04 -3.99
C GLY A 22 -14.70 -10.47 -2.75
N GLU A 23 -16.01 -10.71 -2.60
CA GLU A 23 -16.80 -10.21 -1.47
C GLU A 23 -16.34 -10.80 -0.13
N ILE A 24 -16.15 -12.12 -0.06
CA ILE A 24 -15.64 -12.78 1.15
C ILE A 24 -14.28 -12.20 1.53
N MET A 25 -13.35 -12.15 0.59
CA MET A 25 -11.99 -11.70 0.84
C MET A 25 -11.96 -10.22 1.24
N ASN A 26 -12.83 -9.41 0.66
CA ASN A 26 -12.95 -8.01 1.01
C ASN A 26 -13.34 -7.80 2.48
N THR A 27 -14.32 -8.55 2.98
CA THR A 27 -14.72 -8.51 4.40
C THR A 27 -13.54 -8.85 5.30
N TYR A 28 -12.81 -9.93 5.00
CA TYR A 28 -11.63 -10.32 5.78
C TYR A 28 -10.52 -9.26 5.78
N ILE A 29 -10.26 -8.63 4.64
CA ILE A 29 -9.20 -7.63 4.53
C ILE A 29 -9.54 -6.37 5.35
N PHE A 30 -10.80 -5.95 5.40
CA PHE A 30 -11.22 -4.85 6.28
C PHE A 30 -11.11 -5.23 7.76
N ASP A 31 -11.48 -6.45 8.15
CA ASP A 31 -11.31 -6.93 9.52
C ASP A 31 -9.84 -6.94 9.96
N ILE A 32 -8.95 -7.44 9.09
CA ILE A 32 -7.50 -7.43 9.33
C ILE A 32 -6.98 -5.99 9.43
N THR A 33 -7.46 -5.11 8.55
CA THR A 33 -7.10 -3.69 8.59
C THR A 33 -7.42 -3.06 9.94
N TRP A 34 -8.62 -3.29 10.49
CA TRP A 34 -9.00 -2.73 11.78
C TRP A 34 -8.30 -3.39 12.96
N ARG A 35 -7.84 -4.63 12.83
CA ARG A 35 -6.91 -5.23 13.82
C ARG A 35 -5.56 -4.52 13.79
N ILE A 36 -4.97 -4.31 12.62
CA ILE A 36 -3.70 -3.59 12.47
C ILE A 36 -3.79 -2.15 13.00
N VAL A 37 -4.90 -1.45 12.72
CA VAL A 37 -5.10 -0.09 13.24
C VAL A 37 -5.17 -0.08 14.76
N ARG A 38 -5.87 -1.05 15.38
CA ARG A 38 -5.91 -1.20 16.84
C ARG A 38 -4.51 -1.45 17.41
N ASP A 39 -3.73 -2.34 16.80
CA ASP A 39 -2.36 -2.62 17.22
C ASP A 39 -1.48 -1.34 17.12
N TRP A 40 -1.64 -0.55 16.07
CA TRP A 40 -0.96 0.75 15.93
C TRP A 40 -1.39 1.76 16.99
N MET A 41 -2.65 1.80 17.38
CA MET A 41 -3.14 2.66 18.46
C MET A 41 -2.52 2.28 19.81
N LEU A 42 -2.39 0.97 20.08
CA LEU A 42 -1.69 0.48 21.28
C LEU A 42 -0.21 0.90 21.27
N LEU A 43 0.48 0.75 20.13
CA LEU A 43 1.87 1.22 19.97
C LEU A 43 2.03 2.75 20.13
N LYS A 44 0.96 3.51 19.91
CA LYS A 44 0.92 4.96 20.11
C LYS A 44 0.53 5.36 21.54
N ASN A 45 0.35 4.39 22.44
CA ASN A 45 -0.09 4.60 23.82
C ASN A 45 -1.41 5.41 23.90
N VAL A 46 -2.35 5.15 22.99
CA VAL A 46 -3.69 5.74 23.08
C VAL A 46 -4.34 5.25 24.37
N PRO A 47 -4.85 6.16 25.22
CA PRO A 47 -5.41 5.75 26.50
C PRO A 47 -6.70 4.95 26.32
N GLU A 48 -6.89 3.93 27.18
CA GLU A 48 -7.99 2.97 27.06
C GLU A 48 -9.38 3.64 27.06
N TYR A 49 -9.56 4.70 27.85
CA TYR A 49 -10.83 5.42 27.94
C TYR A 49 -11.23 6.13 26.64
N SER A 50 -10.28 6.52 25.79
CA SER A 50 -10.55 7.16 24.50
C SER A 50 -10.40 6.21 23.31
N PHE A 51 -10.01 4.96 23.57
CA PHE A 51 -9.61 4.02 22.52
C PHE A 51 -10.72 3.76 21.51
N ASN A 52 -11.95 3.53 21.95
CA ASN A 52 -13.09 3.29 21.05
C ASN A 52 -13.45 4.53 20.24
N THR A 53 -13.39 5.72 20.85
CA THR A 53 -13.66 6.99 20.16
C THR A 53 -12.61 7.27 19.09
N GLU A 54 -11.33 7.08 19.40
CA GLU A 54 -10.24 7.24 18.44
C GLU A 54 -10.31 6.22 17.29
N LEU A 55 -10.72 4.98 17.59
CA LEU A 55 -10.91 3.96 16.57
C LEU A 55 -12.06 4.34 15.62
N LEU A 56 -13.18 4.82 16.16
CA LEU A 56 -14.30 5.34 15.36
C LEU A 56 -13.85 6.52 14.49
N ASN A 57 -13.11 7.48 15.04
CA ASN A 57 -12.57 8.61 14.28
C ASN A 57 -11.67 8.14 13.13
N CYS A 58 -10.81 7.15 13.38
CA CYS A 58 -9.97 6.54 12.36
C CYS A 58 -10.82 5.88 11.26
N GLN A 59 -11.86 5.14 11.64
CA GLN A 59 -12.76 4.47 10.72
C GLN A 59 -13.52 5.48 9.85
N GLU A 60 -14.16 6.48 10.46
CA GLU A 60 -14.89 7.54 9.76
C GLU A 60 -13.99 8.27 8.76
N TYR A 61 -12.79 8.63 9.19
CA TYR A 61 -11.82 9.28 8.31
C TYR A 61 -11.42 8.39 7.13
N ALA A 62 -11.10 7.12 7.39
CA ALA A 62 -10.71 6.18 6.34
C ALA A 62 -11.86 5.93 5.35
N PHE A 63 -13.08 5.71 5.84
CA PHE A 63 -14.24 5.50 4.98
C PHE A 63 -14.57 6.76 4.17
N GLY A 64 -14.49 7.95 4.77
CA GLY A 64 -14.62 9.22 4.04
C GLY A 64 -13.59 9.35 2.91
N PHE A 65 -12.33 8.96 3.16
CA PHE A 65 -11.31 8.91 2.12
C PHE A 65 -11.64 7.91 1.01
N LEU A 66 -12.07 6.70 1.36
CA LEU A 66 -12.45 5.65 0.40
C LEU A 66 -13.64 6.06 -0.48
N VAL A 67 -14.65 6.71 0.10
CA VAL A 67 -15.84 7.20 -0.63
C VAL A 67 -15.43 8.24 -1.67
N HIS A 68 -14.62 9.23 -1.30
CA HIS A 68 -14.15 10.23 -2.26
C HIS A 68 -13.32 9.62 -3.40
N LEU A 69 -12.48 8.62 -3.09
CA LEU A 69 -11.73 7.89 -4.11
C LEU A 69 -12.66 7.13 -5.07
N ASP A 70 -13.67 6.45 -4.54
CA ASP A 70 -14.68 5.74 -5.35
C ASP A 70 -15.45 6.71 -6.25
N GLU A 71 -15.93 7.82 -5.71
CA GLU A 71 -16.65 8.86 -6.45
C GLU A 71 -15.78 9.42 -7.58
N ALA A 72 -14.54 9.84 -7.29
CA ALA A 72 -13.63 10.33 -8.33
C ALA A 72 -13.40 9.30 -9.43
N SER A 73 -13.40 8.02 -9.09
CA SER A 73 -13.11 6.94 -10.01
C SER A 73 -14.24 6.57 -10.96
N THR A 74 -15.44 7.13 -10.75
CA THR A 74 -16.55 7.07 -11.71
C THR A 74 -16.33 7.99 -12.92
N ASN A 75 -15.61 9.11 -12.72
CA ASN A 75 -15.34 10.11 -13.74
C ASN A 75 -13.98 9.86 -14.42
N VAL A 76 -13.95 8.97 -15.42
CA VAL A 76 -12.70 8.49 -16.05
C VAL A 76 -11.86 9.63 -16.64
N ASP A 77 -12.47 10.61 -17.30
CA ASP A 77 -11.76 11.68 -18.01
C ASP A 77 -11.03 12.65 -17.08
N THR A 78 -11.59 12.89 -15.89
CA THR A 78 -11.04 13.83 -14.91
C THR A 78 -10.40 13.13 -13.71
N PHE A 79 -10.39 11.79 -13.70
CA PHE A 79 -9.91 10.97 -12.59
C PHE A 79 -8.49 11.35 -12.12
N PRO A 80 -7.47 11.54 -12.98
CA PRO A 80 -6.13 11.90 -12.51
C PRO A 80 -6.07 13.24 -11.76
N SER A 81 -6.89 14.20 -12.20
CA SER A 81 -6.98 15.53 -11.58
C SER A 81 -7.75 15.47 -10.26
N LEU A 82 -8.85 14.71 -10.20
CA LEU A 82 -9.64 14.50 -8.99
C LEU A 82 -8.84 13.72 -7.94
N LEU A 83 -8.16 12.66 -8.35
CA LEU A 83 -7.28 11.87 -7.48
C LEU A 83 -6.18 12.74 -6.86
N LYS A 84 -5.57 13.62 -7.66
CA LYS A 84 -4.58 14.58 -7.15
C LYS A 84 -5.17 15.49 -6.06
N ASN A 85 -6.40 15.98 -6.25
CA ASN A 85 -7.08 16.82 -5.27
C ASN A 85 -7.41 16.05 -3.99
N ILE A 86 -7.92 14.83 -4.10
CA ILE A 86 -8.27 13.97 -2.97
C ILE A 86 -7.03 13.60 -2.16
N LEU A 87 -5.94 13.22 -2.82
CA LEU A 87 -4.66 12.95 -2.15
C LEU A 87 -4.12 14.20 -1.45
N TRP A 88 -4.28 15.39 -2.05
CA TRP A 88 -3.85 16.63 -1.42
C TRP A 88 -4.68 16.97 -0.16
N GLU A 89 -6.00 16.73 -0.21
CA GLU A 89 -6.92 17.02 0.88
C GLU A 89 -6.81 16.02 2.03
N HIS A 90 -6.86 14.73 1.74
CA HIS A 90 -6.87 13.69 2.76
C HIS A 90 -5.46 13.37 3.23
N LEU A 91 -4.57 12.92 2.35
CA LEU A 91 -3.24 12.44 2.78
C LEU A 91 -2.34 13.56 3.32
N TYR A 92 -2.38 14.74 2.70
CA TYR A 92 -1.51 15.85 3.08
C TYR A 92 -2.21 16.94 3.90
N GLU A 93 -3.50 16.81 4.20
CA GLU A 93 -4.28 17.77 4.98
C GLU A 93 -4.06 19.24 4.54
N LYS A 94 -3.91 19.46 3.22
CA LYS A 94 -3.64 20.78 2.62
C LYS A 94 -2.32 21.44 3.08
N LYS A 95 -1.43 20.71 3.75
CA LYS A 95 -0.11 21.20 4.24
C LYS A 95 0.93 21.38 3.13
N VAL A 96 0.78 20.67 2.02
CA VAL A 96 1.69 20.73 0.86
C VAL A 96 1.10 21.62 -0.23
N LYS A 97 1.92 22.23 -1.09
CA LYS A 97 1.40 22.95 -2.27
C LYS A 97 0.61 22.00 -3.16
N LYS A 98 -0.61 22.40 -3.54
CA LYS A 98 -1.51 21.61 -4.42
C LYS A 98 -0.86 21.27 -5.77
N SER A 99 -0.05 22.17 -6.31
CA SER A 99 0.72 21.96 -7.54
C SER A 99 2.10 21.32 -7.32
N GLY A 100 2.41 20.88 -6.10
CA GLY A 100 3.70 20.28 -5.76
C GLY A 100 3.96 18.99 -6.51
N GLN A 101 5.23 18.77 -6.85
CA GLN A 101 5.71 17.58 -7.54
C GLN A 101 5.34 16.29 -6.79
N ILE A 102 5.42 16.32 -5.45
CA ILE A 102 5.11 15.18 -4.56
C ILE A 102 3.67 14.66 -4.76
N VAL A 103 2.68 15.55 -4.83
CA VAL A 103 1.26 15.15 -5.00
C VAL A 103 1.03 14.59 -6.41
N THR A 104 1.72 15.16 -7.42
CA THR A 104 1.66 14.67 -8.80
C THR A 104 2.37 13.32 -8.99
N GLU A 105 3.50 13.09 -8.33
CA GLU A 105 4.19 11.80 -8.35
C GLU A 105 3.35 10.73 -7.66
N LEU A 106 2.72 11.07 -6.55
CA LEU A 106 1.83 10.15 -5.85
C LEU A 106 0.57 9.82 -6.66
N SER A 107 -0.04 10.79 -7.35
CA SER A 107 -1.19 10.48 -8.20
C SER A 107 -0.80 9.56 -9.37
N LYS A 108 0.37 9.78 -9.98
CA LYS A 108 0.94 8.85 -10.96
C LYS A 108 1.18 7.46 -10.35
N TYR A 109 1.66 7.41 -9.12
CA TYR A 109 1.82 6.16 -8.35
C TYR A 109 0.53 5.39 -8.22
N SER A 110 -0.49 6.02 -7.67
CA SER A 110 -1.78 5.38 -7.47
C SER A 110 -2.36 4.83 -8.77
N ILE A 111 -2.28 5.60 -9.87
CA ILE A 111 -2.78 5.16 -11.19
C ILE A 111 -1.99 3.96 -11.72
N LEU A 112 -0.67 3.98 -11.60
CA LEU A 112 0.18 2.87 -12.05
C LEU A 112 -0.06 1.60 -11.22
N GLN A 113 -0.23 1.72 -9.91
CA GLN A 113 -0.57 0.58 -9.06
C GLN A 113 -1.94 0.00 -9.40
N MET A 114 -2.95 0.86 -9.61
CA MET A 114 -4.26 0.40 -10.07
C MET A 114 -4.15 -0.35 -11.39
N ARG A 115 -3.48 0.22 -12.41
CA ARG A 115 -3.31 -0.44 -13.69
C ARG A 115 -2.57 -1.78 -13.55
N HIS A 116 -1.55 -1.84 -12.70
CA HIS A 116 -0.82 -3.07 -12.45
C HIS A 116 -1.72 -4.17 -11.87
N VAL A 117 -2.44 -3.87 -10.78
CA VAL A 117 -3.31 -4.83 -10.10
C VAL A 117 -4.49 -5.27 -10.97
N PHE A 118 -5.06 -4.35 -11.76
CA PHE A 118 -6.15 -4.66 -12.69
C PHE A 118 -5.72 -5.52 -13.88
N ASN A 119 -4.44 -5.49 -14.25
CA ASN A 119 -3.90 -6.32 -15.31
C ASN A 119 -3.52 -7.75 -14.85
N LEU A 120 -3.59 -8.05 -13.55
CA LEU A 120 -3.33 -9.39 -13.04
C LEU A 120 -4.52 -10.32 -13.34
N SER A 121 -4.22 -11.56 -13.74
CA SER A 121 -5.24 -12.62 -13.82
C SER A 121 -5.86 -12.87 -12.45
N SER A 122 -7.15 -13.19 -12.41
CA SER A 122 -7.91 -13.51 -11.19
C SER A 122 -7.19 -14.50 -10.29
N ASP A 123 -6.69 -15.62 -10.84
CA ASP A 123 -5.98 -16.65 -10.06
C ASP A 123 -4.76 -16.09 -9.33
N HIS A 124 -3.90 -15.35 -10.04
CA HIS A 124 -2.72 -14.73 -9.45
C HIS A 124 -3.06 -13.68 -8.39
N PHE A 125 -4.11 -12.90 -8.62
CA PHE A 125 -4.57 -11.88 -7.69
C PHE A 125 -5.16 -12.49 -6.41
N LEU A 126 -6.06 -13.47 -6.55
CA LEU A 126 -6.71 -14.13 -5.41
C LEU A 126 -5.74 -14.93 -4.55
N GLN A 127 -4.69 -15.50 -5.15
CA GLN A 127 -3.59 -16.16 -4.43
C GLN A 127 -2.61 -15.18 -3.77
N ALA A 128 -2.84 -13.87 -3.89
CA ALA A 128 -1.92 -12.82 -3.46
C ALA A 128 -0.49 -13.00 -4.03
N SER A 129 -0.37 -13.57 -5.22
CA SER A 129 0.90 -13.91 -5.87
C SER A 129 1.42 -12.76 -6.75
N PHE A 130 1.52 -11.56 -6.18
CA PHE A 130 2.01 -10.39 -6.91
C PHE A 130 2.83 -9.46 -6.01
N ILE A 131 3.56 -8.56 -6.67
CA ILE A 131 4.35 -7.50 -6.04
C ILE A 131 3.82 -6.18 -6.59
N TRP A 132 3.78 -5.15 -5.76
CA TRP A 132 3.44 -3.81 -6.21
C TRP A 132 4.40 -3.33 -7.31
N ALA A 133 3.92 -2.48 -8.21
CA ALA A 133 4.73 -2.00 -9.32
C ALA A 133 5.91 -1.14 -8.82
N ASP A 134 7.13 -1.51 -9.20
CA ASP A 134 8.33 -0.74 -8.90
C ASP A 134 8.40 0.52 -9.77
N PHE A 135 8.49 1.69 -9.13
CA PHE A 135 8.60 2.99 -9.79
C PHE A 135 9.93 3.22 -10.53
N TYR A 136 10.99 2.51 -10.13
CA TYR A 136 12.36 2.77 -10.60
C TYR A 136 12.94 1.68 -11.51
N ASN A 137 12.21 0.61 -11.80
CA ASN A 137 12.73 -0.52 -12.57
C ASN A 137 11.81 -0.91 -13.74
N GLN A 138 11.65 0.00 -14.70
CA GLN A 138 11.11 -0.34 -16.03
C GLN A 138 12.07 -1.23 -16.86
N LYS A 139 13.24 -1.58 -16.33
CA LYS A 139 14.19 -2.51 -16.94
C LYS A 139 14.39 -3.74 -16.06
N LYS A 140 13.49 -4.73 -16.17
CA LYS A 140 13.82 -6.15 -16.39
C LYS A 140 12.60 -7.06 -16.19
N LEU A 141 12.25 -7.69 -17.32
CA LEU A 141 11.81 -9.09 -17.50
C LEU A 141 10.71 -9.65 -16.58
N ASN A 142 9.71 -10.25 -17.23
CA ASN A 142 8.80 -11.27 -16.74
C ASN A 142 9.53 -12.35 -15.92
N ARG A 143 9.88 -12.06 -14.66
CA ARG A 143 10.35 -13.06 -13.71
C ARG A 143 9.12 -13.67 -13.09
N ARG A 144 8.80 -14.91 -13.47
CA ARG A 144 8.07 -15.82 -12.59
C ARG A 144 8.91 -15.93 -11.32
N LEU A 145 8.44 -15.36 -10.22
CA LEU A 145 9.13 -15.41 -8.94
C LEU A 145 8.67 -16.65 -8.15
N PRO A 146 9.58 -17.35 -7.47
CA PRO A 146 9.24 -18.50 -6.64
C PRO A 146 8.55 -18.07 -5.33
N ALA A 147 7.87 -19.02 -4.71
CA ALA A 147 6.98 -18.85 -3.55
C ALA A 147 7.58 -18.02 -2.40
N LEU A 148 6.78 -17.05 -1.93
CA LEU A 148 6.62 -16.37 -0.63
C LEU A 148 7.78 -16.21 0.39
N CYS A 149 9.00 -16.69 0.13
CA CYS A 149 10.14 -16.62 1.05
C CYS A 149 11.20 -15.60 0.66
N GLN A 150 11.01 -14.81 -0.41
CA GLN A 150 11.90 -13.69 -0.67
C GLN A 150 11.44 -12.49 0.16
N GLN A 151 12.24 -12.15 1.18
CA GLN A 151 12.12 -10.90 1.93
C GLN A 151 11.88 -9.76 0.95
N ILE A 152 10.77 -9.04 1.14
CA ILE A 152 10.45 -7.83 0.40
C ILE A 152 11.57 -6.82 0.66
N SER A 153 12.55 -6.78 -0.24
CA SER A 153 13.56 -5.74 -0.28
C SER A 153 12.86 -4.46 -0.70
N TYR A 154 12.34 -3.70 0.27
CA TYR A 154 11.79 -2.37 0.03
C TYR A 154 12.86 -1.49 -0.61
N GLY A 155 12.67 -1.10 -1.86
CA GLY A 155 13.55 -0.21 -2.62
C GLY A 155 13.44 1.27 -2.25
N GLY A 156 12.79 1.60 -1.13
CA GLY A 156 12.65 2.97 -0.63
C GLY A 156 13.65 3.30 0.47
N TYR A 157 14.13 4.56 0.46
CA TYR A 157 15.00 5.26 1.43
C TYR A 157 15.76 4.39 2.45
N ARG A 158 17.07 4.21 2.22
CA ARG A 158 18.02 3.76 3.25
C ARG A 158 18.56 5.01 3.99
N PRO A 159 18.37 5.13 5.32
CA PRO A 159 19.10 6.12 6.10
C PRO A 159 20.61 5.90 5.95
N LYS A 160 21.38 6.98 5.83
CA LYS A 160 22.82 6.95 5.47
C LYS A 160 23.71 6.26 6.52
N ASP A 161 23.21 6.03 7.73
CA ASP A 161 24.02 5.53 8.85
C ASP A 161 23.64 4.10 9.26
N LYS A 162 24.23 3.10 8.60
CA LYS A 162 24.13 1.68 8.98
C LYS A 162 25.41 1.15 9.63
N SER A 163 25.97 1.86 10.61
CA SER A 163 27.08 1.34 11.43
C SER A 163 26.65 0.79 12.79
N LYS A 164 25.35 0.80 13.15
CA LYS A 164 24.88 0.42 14.49
C LYS A 164 23.95 -0.79 14.59
N TYR A 165 23.61 -1.45 13.48
CA TYR A 165 22.79 -2.66 13.54
C TYR A 165 23.49 -3.82 12.83
N LEU A 166 23.73 -4.86 13.62
CA LEU A 166 24.49 -6.11 13.45
C LEU A 166 24.69 -6.63 12.01
N PRO A 167 25.85 -7.28 11.74
CA PRO A 167 26.02 -8.05 10.51
C PRO A 167 25.15 -9.31 10.61
N TYR A 168 24.21 -9.47 9.68
CA TYR A 168 23.53 -10.75 9.52
C TYR A 168 24.08 -11.43 8.28
N ASP A 169 24.73 -12.57 8.56
CA ASP A 169 25.37 -13.49 7.66
C ASP A 169 24.46 -13.85 6.48
N ASP A 170 24.83 -13.39 5.28
CA ASP A 170 24.47 -14.09 4.06
C ASP A 170 25.18 -15.44 4.14
N GLY A 171 24.42 -16.52 4.32
CA GLY A 171 24.87 -17.92 4.48
C GLY A 171 25.65 -18.51 3.31
N LYS A 172 26.60 -17.77 2.74
CA LYS A 172 27.68 -18.22 1.89
C LYS A 172 28.96 -18.13 2.70
N LYS A 173 29.29 -19.24 3.37
CA LYS A 173 30.66 -19.50 3.83
C LYS A 173 31.58 -19.33 2.62
N ILE A 174 32.30 -18.22 2.55
CA ILE A 174 33.51 -18.11 1.75
C ILE A 174 34.54 -18.95 2.50
N LEU A 175 34.71 -20.21 2.09
CA LEU A 175 35.89 -20.97 2.49
C LEU A 175 37.11 -20.32 1.83
N PRO A 176 38.20 -20.06 2.56
CA PRO A 176 39.45 -19.60 1.95
C PRO A 176 40.07 -20.76 1.18
N ARG A 177 40.26 -20.60 -0.14
CA ARG A 177 41.19 -21.45 -0.89
C ARG A 177 42.61 -21.00 -0.57
N VAL A 178 43.28 -21.76 0.27
CA VAL A 178 44.74 -21.82 0.36
C VAL A 178 45.17 -23.08 -0.38
N TYR A 179 45.93 -22.91 -1.45
CA TYR A 179 47.16 -23.64 -1.82
C TYR A 179 47.77 -22.90 -3.03
#